data_AF-A0A645AD93-F1
#
_entry.id   AF-A0A645AD93-F1
#
_cell.length_a   1.000
_cell.length_b   1.000
_cell.length_c   1.000
_cell.angle_alpha   90.00
_cell.angle_beta   90.00
_cell.angle_gamma   90.00
#
_symmetry.space_group_name_H-M   'P 1'
#
loop_
_entity.id
_entity.type
_entity.pdbx_description
1 polymer ?
#
loop_
_entity_poly.entity_id
_entity_poly.type
_entity_poly.pdbx_seq_one_letter_code
_entity_poly.pdbx_strand_id
1 'polypeptide(L)'
;MNPSSKYGSDFDYQVVDMDAAQENRFVWLSMESDYNGWIKWAIGAGLETKVIEFISTFPEYLHKINDEDVRATPRSYERVSKTYKMYKEQQDTIPRSVFVNVIKGNVGKVIAEEFVSFVESNYSPLISFDDVFSKENLDENVIERIKNESHTRLYISAMNILKTLENKIREDENDIFLINRFVEFLGQYPIDLMVGIMKDMKISYNEVYKKAIENENFVDVYFQAYNSIRS
;
A
#
# COMPACT_ATOMS: atom_id res chain seq x y z
N MET A 1 24.66 13.38 -4.81
CA MET A 1 23.83 13.65 -6.01
C MET A 1 23.84 15.14 -6.24
N ASN A 2 24.62 15.62 -7.20
CA ASN A 2 24.68 17.04 -7.56
C ASN A 2 23.33 17.48 -8.17
N PRO A 3 22.92 18.75 -8.00
CA PRO A 3 21.80 19.28 -8.74
C PRO A 3 22.16 19.24 -10.23
N SER A 4 21.34 18.55 -11.03
CA SER A 4 21.47 18.55 -12.48
C SER A 4 21.39 19.99 -13.02
N SER A 5 22.11 20.26 -14.10
CA SER A 5 22.12 21.48 -14.94
C SER A 5 20.77 21.89 -15.55
N LYS A 6 19.65 21.40 -15.01
CA LYS A 6 18.29 21.61 -15.51
C LYS A 6 17.80 23.06 -15.35
N TYR A 7 18.55 23.93 -14.65
CA TYR A 7 18.14 25.30 -14.33
C TYR A 7 19.18 26.35 -14.77
N GLY A 8 19.50 26.42 -16.06
CA GLY A 8 20.25 27.54 -16.65
C GLY A 8 21.77 27.49 -16.44
N SER A 9 22.46 28.22 -17.33
CA SER A 9 23.92 28.20 -17.56
C SER A 9 24.77 28.90 -16.49
N ASP A 10 24.17 29.36 -15.39
CA ASP A 10 24.83 30.26 -14.43
C ASP A 10 24.94 29.62 -13.04
N PHE A 11 25.60 28.46 -12.97
CA PHE A 11 26.06 27.90 -11.71
C PHE A 11 27.59 27.94 -11.65
N ASP A 12 28.15 28.74 -10.73
CA ASP A 12 29.58 28.76 -10.34
C ASP A 12 30.05 27.46 -9.66
N TYR A 13 29.25 26.39 -9.72
CA TYR A 13 29.66 25.07 -9.27
C TYR A 13 30.43 24.39 -10.40
N GLN A 14 31.76 24.38 -10.28
CA GLN A 14 32.59 23.50 -11.09
C GLN A 14 32.25 22.05 -10.74
N VAL A 15 31.44 21.42 -11.59
CA VAL A 15 31.24 19.97 -11.58
C VAL A 15 32.41 19.39 -12.37
N VAL A 16 33.42 18.91 -11.66
CA VAL A 16 34.47 18.09 -12.27
C VAL A 16 33.95 16.66 -12.30
N ASP A 17 33.71 16.15 -13.52
CA ASP A 17 33.38 14.74 -13.70
C ASP A 17 34.53 13.89 -13.17
N MET A 18 34.20 12.85 -12.42
CA MET A 18 35.21 11.95 -11.86
C MET A 18 35.85 11.14 -12.99
N ASP A 19 37.17 11.08 -13.02
CA ASP A 19 37.86 10.21 -13.97
C ASP A 19 37.65 8.72 -13.61
N ALA A 20 37.83 7.84 -14.59
CA ALA A 20 37.63 6.40 -14.40
C ALA A 20 38.49 5.79 -13.27
N ALA A 21 39.67 6.35 -12.99
CA ALA A 21 40.53 5.89 -11.91
C ALA A 21 40.01 6.33 -10.53
N GLN A 22 39.26 7.43 -10.45
CA GLN A 22 38.55 7.86 -9.25
C GLN A 22 37.25 7.08 -9.05
N GLU A 23 36.45 6.89 -10.10
CA GLU A 23 35.21 6.10 -10.02
C GLU A 23 35.47 4.67 -9.54
N ASN A 24 36.59 4.06 -9.98
CA ASN A 24 37.02 2.72 -9.58
C ASN A 24 37.50 2.63 -8.12
N ARG A 25 37.54 3.74 -7.36
CA ARG A 25 37.79 3.75 -5.92
C ARG A 25 36.51 3.66 -5.08
N PHE A 26 35.34 3.73 -5.72
CA PHE A 26 34.06 3.65 -5.05
C PHE A 26 33.36 2.31 -5.33
N VAL A 27 32.61 1.86 -4.34
CA VAL A 27 31.65 0.78 -4.52
C VAL A 27 30.30 1.42 -4.82
N TRP A 28 29.76 1.13 -6.00
CA TRP A 28 28.47 1.63 -6.43
C TRP A 28 27.36 0.70 -5.94
N LEU A 29 26.45 1.23 -5.12
CA LEU A 29 25.23 0.54 -4.71
C LEU A 29 24.05 1.17 -5.45
N SER A 30 23.55 0.47 -6.45
CA SER A 30 22.34 0.87 -7.16
C SER A 30 21.11 0.50 -6.33
N MET A 31 20.23 1.47 -6.10
CA MET A 31 18.96 1.25 -5.40
C MET A 31 17.80 1.47 -6.37
N GLU A 32 16.83 0.57 -6.32
CA GLU A 32 15.59 0.66 -7.08
C GLU A 32 14.41 0.89 -6.13
N SER A 33 13.35 1.51 -6.65
CA SER A 33 12.11 1.66 -5.90
C SER A 33 11.34 0.35 -5.90
N ASP A 34 11.17 -0.26 -4.72
CA ASP A 34 10.27 -1.39 -4.52
C ASP A 34 8.88 -0.90 -4.09
N TYR A 35 7.90 -1.01 -4.99
CA TYR A 35 6.54 -0.58 -4.71
C TYR A 35 5.81 -1.48 -3.71
N ASN A 36 6.12 -2.78 -3.67
CA ASN A 36 5.51 -3.70 -2.71
C ASN A 36 5.98 -3.37 -1.30
N GLY A 37 7.29 -3.16 -1.11
CA GLY A 37 7.86 -2.67 0.14
C GLY A 37 7.30 -1.32 0.56
N TRP A 38 7.12 -0.39 -0.39
CA TRP A 38 6.50 0.90 -0.12
C TRP A 38 5.03 0.78 0.33
N ILE A 39 4.22 -0.04 -0.33
CA ILE A 39 2.81 -0.28 0.06
C ILE A 39 2.75 -0.81 1.49
N LYS A 40 3.57 -1.82 1.82
CA LYS A 40 3.61 -2.39 3.18
C LYS A 40 3.97 -1.33 4.23
N TRP A 41 4.99 -0.51 3.95
CA TRP A 41 5.34 0.62 4.81
C TRP A 41 4.19 1.64 4.93
N ALA A 42 3.54 1.99 3.81
CA ALA A 42 2.48 3.00 3.76
C ALA A 42 1.26 2.59 4.60
N ILE A 43 0.87 1.31 4.57
CA ILE A 43 -0.21 0.77 5.41
C ILE A 43 0.17 0.86 6.90
N GLY A 44 1.39 0.45 7.24
CA GLY A 44 1.92 0.52 8.61
C GLY A 44 1.96 1.95 9.14
N ALA A 45 2.43 2.89 8.32
CA ALA A 45 2.48 4.32 8.61
C ALA A 45 1.10 5.01 8.59
N GLY A 46 0.04 4.32 8.16
CA GLY A 46 -1.32 4.85 8.17
C GLY A 46 -1.57 5.92 7.11
N LEU A 47 -0.95 5.79 5.93
CA LEU A 47 -1.26 6.63 4.78
C LEU A 47 -2.71 6.39 4.31
N GLU A 48 -3.26 7.39 3.62
CA GLU A 48 -4.60 7.37 3.06
C GLU A 48 -4.75 6.24 2.04
N THR A 49 -5.77 5.41 2.23
CA THR A 49 -6.03 4.20 1.44
C THR A 49 -6.04 4.49 -0.06
N LYS A 50 -6.69 5.58 -0.49
CA LYS A 50 -6.76 5.97 -1.91
C LYS A 50 -5.39 6.27 -2.52
N VAL A 51 -4.42 6.74 -1.75
CA VAL A 51 -3.04 6.97 -2.23
C VAL A 51 -2.32 5.64 -2.40
N ILE A 52 -2.53 4.71 -1.47
CA ILE A 52 -1.95 3.35 -1.55
C ILE A 52 -2.55 2.60 -2.75
N GLU A 53 -3.86 2.68 -2.95
CA GLU A 53 -4.55 2.11 -4.12
C GLU A 53 -4.07 2.72 -5.44
N PHE A 54 -3.82 4.03 -5.47
CA PHE A 54 -3.31 4.70 -6.66
C PHE A 54 -1.94 4.14 -7.07
N ILE A 55 -0.99 4.04 -6.13
CA ILE A 55 0.33 3.46 -6.41
C ILE A 55 0.24 1.96 -6.73
N SER A 56 -0.68 1.24 -6.08
CA SER A 56 -0.96 -0.14 -6.43
C SER A 56 -1.45 -0.31 -7.87
N THR A 57 -2.20 0.68 -8.38
CA THR A 57 -2.75 0.65 -9.74
C THR A 57 -1.71 1.09 -10.76
N PHE A 58 -0.86 2.05 -10.39
CA PHE A 58 0.20 2.60 -11.22
C PHE A 58 1.57 2.53 -10.51
N PRO A 59 2.17 1.33 -10.36
CA PRO A 59 3.44 1.16 -9.65
C PRO A 59 4.58 2.02 -10.19
N GLU A 60 4.59 2.28 -11.51
CA GLU A 60 5.57 3.10 -12.20
C GLU A 60 5.54 4.59 -11.77
N TYR A 61 4.47 5.03 -11.10
CA TYR A 61 4.38 6.38 -10.58
C TYR A 61 5.04 6.57 -9.23
N LEU A 62 5.37 5.49 -8.51
CA LEU A 62 6.03 5.60 -7.21
C LEU A 62 7.35 6.37 -7.29
N HIS A 63 8.15 6.11 -8.33
CA HIS A 63 9.38 6.82 -8.62
C HIS A 63 9.45 7.17 -10.11
N LYS A 64 8.92 8.34 -10.46
CA LYS A 64 8.84 8.84 -11.84
C LYS A 64 9.65 10.11 -11.99
N ILE A 65 10.62 10.07 -12.90
CA ILE A 65 11.32 11.28 -13.35
C ILE A 65 10.47 11.92 -14.44
N ASN A 66 9.98 13.12 -14.16
CA ASN A 66 9.24 13.92 -15.14
C ASN A 66 10.19 14.93 -15.80
N ASP A 67 10.18 14.99 -17.12
CA ASP A 67 10.92 16.00 -17.87
C ASP A 67 10.30 17.38 -17.62
N GLU A 68 11.17 18.37 -17.37
CA GLU A 68 10.78 19.76 -17.04
C GLU A 68 9.76 19.96 -15.90
N ASP A 69 9.44 18.93 -15.13
CA ASP A 69 8.45 18.99 -14.04
C ASP A 69 8.98 18.36 -12.72
N VAL A 70 8.16 18.43 -11.67
CA VAL A 70 8.43 17.83 -10.36
C VAL A 70 8.49 16.31 -10.48
N ARG A 71 9.52 15.70 -9.90
CA ARG A 71 9.70 14.24 -9.85
C ARG A 71 8.79 13.64 -8.77
N ALA A 72 8.10 12.55 -9.10
CA ALA A 72 7.38 11.76 -8.11
C ALA A 72 8.36 10.82 -7.40
N THR A 73 8.28 10.78 -6.07
CA THR A 73 9.11 9.92 -5.22
C THR A 73 8.24 9.30 -4.13
N PRO A 74 8.69 8.21 -3.45
CA PRO A 74 8.01 7.66 -2.28
C PRO A 74 7.61 8.72 -1.23
N ARG A 75 8.46 9.73 -1.01
CA ARG A 75 8.19 10.85 -0.09
C ARG A 75 7.08 11.79 -0.59
N SER A 76 6.97 11.97 -1.90
CA SER A 76 5.90 12.77 -2.50
C SER A 76 4.54 12.19 -2.12
N TYR A 77 4.39 10.86 -2.13
CA TYR A 77 3.12 10.20 -1.81
C TYR A 77 2.74 10.25 -0.32
N GLU A 78 3.72 10.30 0.58
CA GLU A 78 3.45 10.61 1.99
C GLU A 78 2.82 12.01 2.15
N ARG A 79 3.33 13.00 1.41
CA ARG A 79 2.78 14.37 1.41
C ARG A 79 1.42 14.45 0.73
N VAL A 80 1.25 13.76 -0.39
CA VAL A 80 -0.04 13.63 -1.09
C VAL A 80 -1.07 13.01 -0.15
N SER A 81 -0.72 11.96 0.59
CA SER A 81 -1.59 11.34 1.59
C SER A 81 -2.05 12.34 2.66
N LYS A 82 -1.13 13.12 3.24
CA LYS A 82 -1.48 14.14 4.25
C LYS A 82 -2.39 15.21 3.66
N THR A 83 -2.09 15.67 2.45
CA THR A 83 -2.88 16.68 1.73
C THR A 83 -4.27 16.17 1.41
N TYR A 84 -4.39 14.94 0.90
CA TYR A 84 -5.65 14.32 0.54
C TYR A 84 -6.54 14.10 1.75
N LYS A 85 -5.96 13.67 2.88
CA LYS A 85 -6.69 13.56 4.15
C LYS A 85 -7.35 14.88 4.54
N MET A 86 -6.59 15.97 4.53
CA MET A 86 -7.11 17.31 4.84
C MET A 86 -8.19 17.75 3.85
N TYR A 87 -7.99 17.49 2.56
CA TYR A 87 -8.97 17.82 1.52
C TYR A 87 -10.31 17.09 1.72
N LYS A 88 -10.25 15.80 2.05
CA LYS A 88 -11.43 14.97 2.35
C LYS A 88 -12.20 15.47 3.57
N GLU A 89 -11.50 15.95 4.61
CA GLU A 89 -12.10 16.48 5.84
C GLU A 89 -12.67 17.91 5.67
N GLN A 90 -12.22 18.66 4.66
CA GLN A 90 -12.55 20.09 4.44
C GLN A 90 -13.08 20.38 3.03
N GLN A 91 -13.82 19.42 2.46
CA GLN A 91 -14.23 19.44 1.05
C GLN A 91 -15.03 20.70 0.66
N ASP A 92 -15.83 21.25 1.58
CA ASP A 92 -16.65 22.45 1.34
C ASP A 92 -15.86 23.76 1.43
N THR A 93 -14.64 23.74 1.99
CA THR A 93 -13.83 24.94 2.25
C THR A 93 -12.67 25.09 1.26
N ILE A 94 -12.08 23.98 0.82
CA ILE A 94 -10.91 23.99 -0.06
C ILE A 94 -11.37 23.86 -1.52
N PRO A 95 -11.15 24.87 -2.38
CA PRO A 95 -11.48 24.75 -3.79
C PRO A 95 -10.70 23.61 -4.45
N ARG A 96 -11.36 22.82 -5.31
CA ARG A 96 -10.73 21.72 -6.09
C ARG A 96 -9.44 22.17 -6.79
N SER A 97 -9.42 23.37 -7.35
CA SER A 97 -8.23 23.92 -8.03
C SER A 97 -7.02 24.07 -7.10
N VAL A 98 -7.23 24.40 -5.82
CA VAL A 98 -6.16 24.46 -4.82
C VAL A 98 -5.63 23.06 -4.55
N PHE A 99 -6.52 22.09 -4.34
CA PHE A 99 -6.13 20.69 -4.15
C PHE A 99 -5.29 20.15 -5.32
N VAL A 100 -5.77 20.30 -6.55
CA VAL A 100 -5.05 19.85 -7.77
C VAL A 100 -3.66 20.47 -7.85
N ASN A 101 -3.53 21.78 -7.60
CA ASN A 101 -2.23 22.47 -7.65
C ASN A 101 -1.26 22.00 -6.57
N VAL A 102 -1.75 21.68 -5.36
CA VAL A 102 -0.91 21.13 -4.28
C VAL A 102 -0.41 19.73 -4.66
N ILE A 103 -1.27 18.89 -5.23
CA ILE A 103 -0.85 17.56 -5.71
C ILE A 103 0.18 17.70 -6.83
N LYS A 104 -0.07 18.58 -7.82
CA LYS A 104 0.88 18.89 -8.91
C LYS A 104 2.25 19.29 -8.39
N GLY A 105 2.32 20.10 -7.34
CA GLY A 105 3.58 20.50 -6.70
C GLY A 105 4.37 19.36 -6.05
N ASN A 106 3.77 18.17 -5.87
CA ASN A 106 4.43 17.00 -5.27
C ASN A 106 4.81 15.92 -6.30
N VAL A 107 3.99 15.71 -7.33
CA VAL A 107 4.12 14.57 -8.26
C VAL A 107 4.18 14.96 -9.75
N GLY A 108 4.10 16.26 -10.07
CA GLY A 108 4.04 16.76 -11.44
C GLY A 108 2.62 16.74 -12.01
N LYS A 109 2.44 17.40 -13.15
CA LYS A 109 1.14 17.67 -13.78
C LYS A 109 0.38 16.40 -14.15
N VAL A 110 1.03 15.49 -14.87
CA VAL A 110 0.37 14.30 -15.42
C VAL A 110 -0.15 13.40 -14.30
N ILE A 111 0.73 13.05 -13.34
CA ILE A 111 0.37 12.19 -12.22
C ILE A 111 -0.69 12.88 -11.33
N ALA A 112 -0.66 14.20 -11.17
CA ALA A 112 -1.66 14.90 -10.38
C ALA A 112 -3.05 14.83 -10.98
N GLU A 113 -3.20 15.04 -12.29
CA GLU A 113 -4.50 14.93 -12.97
C GLU A 113 -5.04 13.50 -12.88
N GLU A 114 -4.18 12.49 -13.08
CA GLU A 114 -4.56 11.09 -12.96
C GLU A 114 -4.94 10.71 -11.53
N PHE A 115 -4.20 11.18 -10.53
CA PHE A 115 -4.53 10.96 -9.13
C PHE A 115 -5.88 11.59 -8.78
N VAL A 116 -6.13 12.82 -9.21
CA VAL A 116 -7.39 13.52 -8.95
C VAL A 116 -8.54 12.78 -9.63
N SER A 117 -8.38 12.37 -10.89
CA SER A 117 -9.37 11.55 -11.59
C SER A 117 -9.61 10.22 -10.87
N PHE A 118 -8.56 9.58 -10.35
CA PHE A 118 -8.64 8.32 -9.63
C PHE A 118 -9.45 8.47 -8.32
N VAL A 119 -9.19 9.50 -7.52
CA VAL A 119 -9.91 9.71 -6.26
C VAL A 119 -11.35 10.18 -6.45
N GLU A 120 -11.63 10.89 -7.54
CA GLU A 120 -12.99 11.35 -7.88
C GLU A 120 -13.83 10.28 -8.59
N SER A 121 -13.19 9.25 -9.14
CA SER A 121 -13.90 8.15 -9.80
C SER A 121 -14.57 7.19 -8.80
N ASN A 122 -15.71 6.64 -9.22
CA ASN A 122 -16.49 5.65 -8.46
C ASN A 122 -15.83 4.25 -8.48
N TYR A 123 -14.59 4.13 -7.99
CA TYR A 123 -14.02 2.81 -7.71
C TYR A 123 -14.75 2.15 -6.56
N SER A 124 -15.02 0.85 -6.70
CA SER A 124 -15.56 0.04 -5.62
C SER A 124 -14.64 0.15 -4.38
N PRO A 125 -15.20 0.41 -3.19
CA PRO A 125 -14.40 0.47 -1.97
C PRO A 125 -13.68 -0.86 -1.74
N LEU A 126 -12.62 -0.84 -0.93
CA LEU A 126 -12.01 -2.08 -0.43
C LEU A 126 -13.02 -2.87 0.40
N ILE A 127 -12.74 -4.16 0.58
CA ILE A 127 -13.50 -4.97 1.53
C ILE A 127 -13.15 -4.45 2.93
N SER A 128 -14.17 -3.95 3.63
CA SER A 128 -14.00 -3.33 4.95
C SER A 128 -14.04 -4.37 6.07
N PHE A 129 -13.67 -3.97 7.28
CA PHE A 129 -13.88 -4.81 8.46
C PHE A 129 -15.38 -5.14 8.63
N ASP A 130 -16.24 -4.13 8.55
CA ASP A 130 -17.67 -4.33 8.75
C ASP A 130 -18.28 -5.25 7.67
N ASP A 131 -17.77 -5.21 6.43
CA ASP A 131 -18.20 -6.12 5.36
C ASP A 131 -18.01 -7.60 5.76
N VAL A 132 -16.93 -7.91 6.49
CA VAL A 132 -16.54 -9.28 6.86
C VAL A 132 -17.17 -9.72 8.19
N PHE A 133 -17.33 -8.80 9.15
CA PHE A 133 -17.68 -9.13 10.54
C PHE A 133 -19.11 -8.76 10.96
N SER A 134 -19.87 -7.99 10.16
CA SER A 134 -21.22 -7.53 10.58
C SER A 134 -22.30 -8.63 10.61
N LYS A 135 -22.08 -9.75 9.93
CA LYS A 135 -23.06 -10.85 9.81
C LYS A 135 -22.55 -12.12 10.48
N GLU A 136 -23.48 -13.00 10.84
CA GLU A 136 -23.16 -14.28 11.48
C GLU A 136 -22.34 -15.21 10.58
N ASN A 137 -22.47 -15.12 9.25
CA ASN A 137 -21.69 -15.86 8.26
C ASN A 137 -21.04 -14.90 7.25
N LEU A 138 -19.96 -15.33 6.58
CA LEU A 138 -19.33 -14.55 5.52
C LEU A 138 -20.31 -14.39 4.35
N ASP A 139 -20.58 -13.14 3.97
CA ASP A 139 -21.56 -12.83 2.93
C ASP A 139 -21.11 -13.34 1.56
N GLU A 140 -22.02 -13.97 0.81
CA GLU A 140 -21.78 -14.40 -0.57
C GLU A 140 -21.31 -13.25 -1.47
N ASN A 141 -21.80 -12.03 -1.23
CA ASN A 141 -21.35 -10.83 -1.96
C ASN A 141 -19.87 -10.51 -1.69
N VAL A 142 -19.38 -10.76 -0.47
CA VAL A 142 -17.96 -10.57 -0.14
C VAL A 142 -17.12 -11.63 -0.85
N ILE A 143 -17.59 -12.89 -0.87
CA ILE A 143 -16.91 -13.97 -1.59
C ILE A 143 -16.82 -13.67 -3.09
N GLU A 144 -17.90 -13.16 -3.70
CA GLU A 144 -17.90 -12.76 -5.10
C GLU A 144 -16.95 -11.58 -5.37
N ARG A 145 -16.92 -10.59 -4.47
CA ARG A 145 -15.95 -9.47 -4.56
C ARG A 145 -14.51 -9.96 -4.48
N ILE A 146 -14.19 -10.92 -3.60
CA ILE A 146 -12.83 -11.46 -3.48
C ILE A 146 -12.37 -12.08 -4.80
N LYS A 147 -13.24 -12.85 -5.46
CA LYS A 147 -12.92 -13.52 -6.74
C LYS A 147 -12.66 -12.56 -7.90
N ASN A 148 -13.23 -11.36 -7.83
CA ASN A 148 -13.13 -10.35 -8.89
C ASN A 148 -12.12 -9.24 -8.57
N GLU A 149 -11.36 -9.36 -7.48
CA GLU A 149 -10.41 -8.34 -7.05
C GLU A 149 -8.96 -8.61 -7.43
N SER A 150 -8.19 -7.53 -7.53
CA SER A 150 -6.74 -7.64 -7.73
C SER A 150 -6.04 -8.11 -6.44
N HIS A 151 -4.92 -8.82 -6.60
CA HIS A 151 -4.14 -9.33 -5.46
C HIS A 151 -3.72 -8.21 -4.52
N THR A 152 -3.37 -7.04 -5.06
CA THR A 152 -2.96 -5.90 -4.23
C THR A 152 -4.13 -5.33 -3.43
N ARG A 153 -5.33 -5.23 -4.01
CA ARG A 153 -6.51 -4.73 -3.29
C ARG A 153 -6.98 -5.72 -2.23
N LEU A 154 -6.90 -7.02 -2.50
CA LEU A 154 -7.08 -8.08 -1.51
C LEU A 154 -6.05 -7.99 -0.38
N TYR A 155 -4.78 -7.78 -0.70
CA TYR A 155 -3.70 -7.59 0.27
C TYR A 155 -3.97 -6.39 1.19
N ILE A 156 -4.30 -5.22 0.61
CA ILE A 156 -4.58 -4.00 1.38
C ILE A 156 -5.82 -4.22 2.27
N SER A 157 -6.87 -4.87 1.76
CA SER A 157 -8.07 -5.20 2.55
C SER A 157 -7.73 -6.07 3.75
N ALA A 158 -6.96 -7.15 3.55
CA ALA A 158 -6.53 -8.04 4.62
C ALA A 158 -5.65 -7.34 5.65
N MET A 159 -4.69 -6.50 5.23
CA MET A 159 -3.82 -5.75 6.15
C MET A 159 -4.60 -4.73 6.98
N ASN A 160 -5.58 -4.04 6.39
CA ASN A 160 -6.44 -3.10 7.12
C ASN A 160 -7.32 -3.83 8.16
N ILE A 161 -7.86 -4.98 7.79
CA ILE A 161 -8.63 -5.85 8.69
C ILE A 161 -7.74 -6.36 9.83
N LEU A 162 -6.55 -6.88 9.53
CA LEU A 162 -5.58 -7.35 10.53
C LEU A 162 -5.21 -6.26 11.53
N LYS A 163 -4.95 -5.03 11.06
CA LYS A 163 -4.69 -3.88 11.93
C LYS A 163 -5.84 -3.59 12.89
N THR A 164 -7.07 -3.75 12.42
CA THR A 164 -8.26 -3.57 13.25
C THR A 164 -8.42 -4.72 14.25
N LEU A 165 -8.23 -5.96 13.80
CA LEU A 165 -8.28 -7.16 14.64
C LEU A 165 -7.22 -7.13 15.76
N GLU A 166 -5.99 -6.76 15.43
CA GLU A 166 -4.89 -6.67 16.39
C GLU A 166 -5.18 -5.68 17.52
N ASN A 167 -5.92 -4.60 17.24
CA ASN A 167 -6.37 -3.67 18.27
C ASN A 167 -7.52 -4.25 19.10
N LYS A 168 -8.52 -4.87 18.46
CA LYS A 168 -9.69 -5.44 19.15
C LYS A 168 -9.35 -6.64 20.05
N ILE A 169 -8.47 -7.52 19.60
CA ILE A 169 -8.01 -8.69 20.39
C ILE A 169 -7.24 -8.25 21.63
N ARG A 170 -6.53 -7.12 21.57
CA ARG A 170 -5.88 -6.54 22.76
C ARG A 170 -6.87 -6.00 23.79
N GLU A 171 -8.12 -5.73 23.39
CA GLU A 171 -9.17 -5.16 24.21
C GLU A 171 -10.14 -6.22 24.80
N ASP A 172 -9.81 -7.52 24.66
CA ASP A 172 -10.46 -8.68 25.33
C ASP A 172 -11.92 -8.94 24.91
N GLU A 173 -12.26 -8.66 23.64
CA GLU A 173 -13.52 -9.08 23.01
C GLU A 173 -13.49 -10.54 22.54
N ASN A 174 -14.60 -11.05 22.00
CA ASN A 174 -14.83 -12.45 21.60
C ASN A 174 -13.89 -12.93 20.46
N ASP A 175 -12.62 -13.20 20.80
CA ASP A 175 -11.51 -13.52 19.90
C ASP A 175 -11.79 -14.69 18.96
N ILE A 176 -12.47 -15.73 19.46
CA ILE A 176 -12.68 -16.97 18.71
C ILE A 176 -13.51 -16.71 17.45
N PHE A 177 -14.59 -15.94 17.58
CA PHE A 177 -15.41 -15.57 16.42
C PHE A 177 -14.61 -14.74 15.41
N LEU A 178 -13.87 -13.74 15.90
CA LEU A 178 -13.08 -12.85 15.05
C LEU A 178 -11.99 -13.60 14.27
N ILE A 179 -11.28 -14.51 14.94
CA ILE A 179 -10.25 -15.33 14.31
C ILE A 179 -10.87 -16.31 13.32
N ASN A 180 -11.92 -17.03 13.70
CA ASN A 180 -12.57 -18.00 12.81
C ASN A 180 -13.10 -17.32 11.54
N ARG A 181 -13.76 -16.17 11.67
CA ARG A 181 -14.25 -15.39 10.52
C ARG A 181 -13.09 -14.85 9.67
N PHE A 182 -12.00 -14.39 10.29
CA PHE A 182 -10.85 -13.94 9.52
C PHE A 182 -10.18 -15.07 8.73
N VAL A 183 -10.06 -16.26 9.32
CA VAL A 183 -9.53 -17.46 8.65
C VAL A 183 -10.45 -17.90 7.50
N GLU A 184 -11.77 -17.88 7.70
CA GLU A 184 -12.77 -18.14 6.66
C GLU A 184 -12.62 -17.16 5.48
N PHE A 185 -12.46 -15.87 5.80
CA PHE A 185 -12.23 -14.81 4.82
C PHE A 185 -10.93 -15.00 4.03
N LEU A 186 -9.81 -15.27 4.71
CA LEU A 186 -8.53 -15.57 4.07
C LEU A 186 -8.58 -16.85 3.23
N GLY A 187 -9.38 -17.83 3.63
CA GLY A 187 -9.57 -19.07 2.86
C GLY A 187 -10.18 -18.87 1.47
N GLN A 188 -10.77 -17.69 1.21
CA GLN A 188 -11.29 -17.33 -0.12
C GLN A 188 -10.21 -16.70 -1.04
N TYR A 189 -9.03 -16.37 -0.51
CA TYR A 189 -7.98 -15.70 -1.26
C TYR A 189 -7.19 -16.69 -2.13
N PRO A 190 -6.52 -16.23 -3.21
CA PRO A 190 -5.50 -17.00 -3.89
C PRO A 190 -4.45 -17.53 -2.91
N ILE A 191 -4.05 -18.80 -3.08
CA ILE A 191 -3.21 -19.55 -2.13
C ILE A 191 -1.88 -18.84 -1.85
N ASP A 192 -1.24 -18.31 -2.88
CA ASP A 192 0.04 -17.59 -2.80
C ASP A 192 -0.09 -16.29 -1.98
N LEU A 193 -1.14 -15.52 -2.23
CA LEU A 193 -1.42 -14.28 -1.52
C LEU A 193 -1.74 -14.54 -0.05
N MET A 194 -2.58 -15.54 0.21
CA MET A 194 -2.94 -15.97 1.56
C MET A 194 -1.69 -16.35 2.36
N VAL A 195 -0.78 -17.18 1.81
CA VAL A 195 0.48 -17.54 2.48
C VAL A 195 1.34 -16.29 2.76
N GLY A 196 1.38 -15.34 1.82
CA GLY A 196 2.04 -14.05 2.03
C GLY A 196 1.48 -13.29 3.24
N ILE A 197 0.15 -13.18 3.32
CA ILE A 197 -0.56 -12.54 4.43
C ILE A 197 -0.32 -13.27 5.76
N MET A 198 -0.34 -14.60 5.77
CA MET A 198 -0.08 -15.39 6.98
C MET A 198 1.34 -15.18 7.51
N LYS A 199 2.34 -15.05 6.61
CA LYS A 199 3.71 -14.70 7.00
C LYS A 199 3.80 -13.30 7.57
N ASP A 200 3.12 -12.33 6.95
CA ASP A 200 3.06 -10.96 7.46
C ASP A 200 2.36 -10.87 8.82
N MET A 201 1.31 -11.67 9.03
CA MET A 201 0.60 -11.84 10.29
C MET A 201 1.54 -12.28 11.40
N LYS A 202 2.36 -13.31 11.15
CA LYS A 202 3.38 -13.79 12.10
C LYS A 202 4.41 -12.73 12.48
N ILE A 203 4.76 -11.83 11.56
CA ILE A 203 5.82 -10.84 11.76
C ILE A 203 5.29 -9.58 12.47
N SER A 204 4.07 -9.14 12.11
CA SER A 204 3.58 -7.79 12.43
C SER A 204 2.32 -7.76 13.29
N TYR A 205 1.59 -8.88 13.42
CA TYR A 205 0.30 -8.98 14.09
C TYR A 205 0.31 -10.16 15.08
N ASN A 206 1.14 -10.01 16.12
CA ASN A 206 1.46 -11.10 17.05
C ASN A 206 0.26 -11.60 17.83
N GLU A 207 -0.64 -10.72 18.26
CA GLU A 207 -1.79 -11.14 19.06
C GLU A 207 -2.80 -11.90 18.21
N VAL A 208 -3.07 -11.41 16.99
CA VAL A 208 -3.88 -12.16 16.02
C VAL A 208 -3.25 -13.52 15.71
N TYR A 209 -1.92 -13.55 15.46
CA TYR A 209 -1.22 -14.79 15.09
C TYR A 209 -1.25 -15.85 16.21
N LYS A 210 -1.06 -15.44 17.46
CA LYS A 210 -1.13 -16.35 18.62
C LYS A 210 -2.47 -17.06 18.72
N LYS A 211 -3.57 -16.39 18.40
CA LYS A 211 -4.90 -17.00 18.42
C LYS A 211 -5.18 -17.79 17.15
N ALA A 212 -4.72 -17.30 16.00
CA ALA A 212 -4.91 -17.98 14.72
C ALA A 212 -4.21 -19.35 14.64
N ILE A 213 -3.05 -19.53 15.29
CA ILE A 213 -2.35 -20.83 15.28
C ILE A 213 -3.10 -21.92 16.08
N GLU A 214 -4.03 -21.55 16.95
CA GLU A 214 -4.90 -22.48 17.67
C GLU A 214 -6.09 -22.95 16.82
N ASN A 215 -6.33 -22.30 15.67
CA ASN A 215 -7.38 -22.67 14.72
C ASN A 215 -6.88 -23.77 13.76
N GLU A 216 -7.51 -24.95 13.79
CA GLU A 216 -7.13 -26.10 12.96
C GLU A 216 -7.16 -25.77 11.45
N ASN A 217 -8.21 -25.08 10.98
CA ASN A 217 -8.33 -24.70 9.57
C ASN A 217 -7.19 -23.79 9.12
N PHE A 218 -6.73 -22.86 9.98
CA PHE A 218 -5.60 -21.98 9.66
C PHE A 218 -4.32 -22.78 9.45
N VAL A 219 -4.07 -23.77 10.31
CA VAL A 219 -2.88 -24.63 10.24
C VAL A 219 -2.94 -25.55 9.03
N ASP A 220 -4.09 -26.19 8.79
CA ASP A 220 -4.29 -27.11 7.66
C ASP A 220 -4.11 -26.41 6.33
N VAL A 221 -4.72 -25.23 6.17
CA VAL A 221 -4.63 -24.42 4.95
C VAL A 221 -3.19 -23.97 4.71
N TYR A 222 -2.42 -23.61 5.74
CA TYR A 222 -1.00 -23.28 5.61
C TYR A 222 -0.18 -24.47 5.07
N PHE A 223 -0.40 -25.67 5.61
CA PHE A 223 0.34 -26.87 5.19
C PHE A 223 -0.06 -27.34 3.79
N GLN A 224 -1.35 -27.29 3.45
CA GLN A 224 -1.84 -27.59 2.12
C GLN A 224 -1.19 -26.67 1.08
N ALA A 225 -1.18 -25.36 1.33
CA ALA A 225 -0.53 -24.38 0.48
C ALA A 225 0.97 -24.66 0.30
N TYR A 226 1.66 -25.00 1.40
CA TYR A 226 3.08 -25.32 1.36
C TYR A 226 3.41 -26.57 0.52
N ASN A 227 2.54 -27.58 0.57
CA ASN A 227 2.69 -28.80 -0.21
C ASN A 227 2.44 -28.54 -1.70
N SER A 228 1.43 -27.74 -2.05
CA SER A 228 1.11 -27.38 -3.43
C SER A 228 2.18 -26.54 -4.13
N ILE A 229 2.98 -25.76 -3.38
CA ILE A 229 4.08 -24.95 -3.94
C ILE A 229 5.35 -25.80 -4.20
N ARG A 230 5.47 -26.96 -3.56
CA ARG A 230 6.64 -27.85 -3.66
C ARG A 230 6.47 -29.01 -4.64
N SER A 231 5.23 -29.29 -5.07
CA SER A 231 4.87 -30.26 -6.11
C SER A 231 4.93 -29.65 -7.49
#